data_AF-A0A0F7IF79-F1
#
_entry.id   AF-A0A0F7IF79-F1
#
_cell.length_a   1.000
_cell.length_b   1.000
_cell.length_c   1.000
_cell.angle_alpha   90.00
_cell.angle_beta   90.00
_cell.angle_gamma   90.00
#
_symmetry.space_group_name_H-M   'P 1'
#
loop_
_entity.id
_entity.type
_entity.pdbx_description
1 polymer ?
#
loop_
_entity_poly.entity_id
_entity_poly.type
_entity_poly.pdbx_seq_one_letter_code
_entity_poly.pdbx_strand_id
1 'polypeptide(L)'
;MLGLINAGTMLELYLAMLLAFLTLYNTTMLNSAGNRKKVVEHELNRYAMRILISFIVITVIYLILSVFETINLALYLSGGGMITMKAFEVINILYLFPALLSTYILFASHKHFKMLVPQINLPNLLLVQGLAVFWMYLNVLRSEFTVLATHISIALSGVFVVSIFLALYLLYLQLNYLGLLKRGHLLENIDFYPFIFKLNLALTLFGFAMLSKVTQGCIIVICNIMLAGHAILMNHTLSELGRAIKRNIGMK
;
A
#
# COMPACT_ATOMS: atom_id res chain seq x y z
N MET A 1 -23.10 -24.12 10.37
CA MET A 1 -22.79 -23.41 9.12
C MET A 1 -22.90 -21.89 9.23
N LEU A 2 -23.96 -21.33 9.83
CA LEU A 2 -24.09 -19.87 10.05
C LEU A 2 -22.99 -19.25 10.94
N GLY A 3 -22.48 -19.97 11.94
CA GLY A 3 -21.39 -19.49 12.80
C GLY A 3 -20.01 -19.37 12.15
N LEU A 4 -19.73 -20.13 11.09
CA LEU A 4 -18.46 -20.07 10.33
C LEU A 4 -18.46 -18.91 9.33
N ILE A 5 -19.62 -18.57 8.76
CA ILE A 5 -19.78 -17.44 7.84
C ILE A 5 -19.64 -16.11 8.60
N ASN A 6 -20.18 -16.02 9.82
CA ASN A 6 -19.97 -14.87 10.71
C ASN A 6 -18.52 -14.77 11.21
N ALA A 7 -17.83 -15.89 11.44
CA ALA A 7 -16.42 -15.85 11.86
C ALA A 7 -15.48 -15.37 10.75
N GLY A 8 -15.72 -15.77 9.50
CA GLY A 8 -14.94 -15.31 8.33
C GLY A 8 -15.07 -13.82 8.09
N THR A 9 -16.30 -13.32 8.01
CA THR A 9 -16.57 -11.87 7.81
C THR A 9 -16.04 -11.00 8.95
N MET A 10 -16.06 -11.49 10.20
CA MET A 10 -15.48 -10.77 11.34
C MET A 10 -13.95 -10.75 11.28
N LEU A 11 -13.30 -11.86 10.89
CA LEU A 11 -11.84 -11.90 10.71
C LEU A 11 -11.39 -10.93 9.62
N GLU A 12 -12.07 -10.90 8.48
CA GLU A 12 -11.79 -9.98 7.38
C GLU A 12 -11.88 -8.52 7.82
N LEU A 13 -12.92 -8.19 8.60
CA LEU A 13 -13.13 -6.87 9.17
C LEU A 13 -11.95 -6.47 10.06
N TYR A 14 -11.55 -7.33 11.01
CA TYR A 14 -10.44 -7.04 11.91
C TYR A 14 -9.11 -6.91 11.17
N LEU A 15 -8.86 -7.73 10.16
CA LEU A 15 -7.64 -7.64 9.34
C LEU A 15 -7.60 -6.34 8.53
N ALA A 16 -8.72 -5.93 7.94
CA ALA A 16 -8.82 -4.67 7.20
C ALA A 16 -8.64 -3.45 8.12
N MET A 17 -9.28 -3.46 9.30
CA MET A 17 -9.09 -2.41 10.30
C MET A 17 -7.64 -2.35 10.78
N LEU A 18 -7.04 -3.50 11.08
CA LEU A 18 -5.66 -3.58 11.52
C LEU A 18 -4.72 -3.01 10.46
N LEU A 19 -4.83 -3.43 9.20
CA LEU A 19 -3.99 -2.89 8.14
C LEU A 19 -4.18 -1.39 7.97
N ALA A 20 -5.43 -0.91 7.90
CA ALA A 20 -5.75 0.50 7.71
C ALA A 20 -5.16 1.38 8.83
N PHE A 21 -5.39 1.01 10.09
CA PHE A 21 -4.95 1.80 11.23
C PHE A 21 -3.44 1.67 11.50
N LEU A 22 -2.86 0.49 11.33
CA LEU A 22 -1.42 0.29 11.49
C LEU A 22 -0.63 1.11 10.47
N THR A 23 -1.04 1.07 9.21
CA THR A 23 -0.36 1.81 8.13
C THR A 23 -0.62 3.31 8.22
N LEU A 24 -1.81 3.74 8.65
CA LEU A 24 -2.09 5.16 8.91
C LEU A 24 -1.22 5.67 10.07
N TYR A 25 -1.11 4.91 11.16
CA TYR A 25 -0.20 5.21 12.25
C TYR A 25 1.23 5.36 11.74
N ASN A 26 1.76 4.36 11.03
CA ASN A 26 3.11 4.44 10.45
C ASN A 26 3.29 5.67 9.57
N THR A 27 2.31 6.00 8.73
CA THR A 27 2.33 7.18 7.86
C THR A 27 2.46 8.47 8.68
N THR A 28 1.66 8.64 9.73
CA THR A 28 1.74 9.83 10.60
C THR A 28 3.07 9.93 11.35
N MET A 29 3.66 8.78 11.71
CA MET A 29 4.94 8.70 12.41
C MET A 29 6.12 9.01 11.48
N LEU A 30 6.03 8.56 10.22
CA LEU A 30 6.97 8.81 9.14
C LEU A 30 6.82 10.22 8.54
N ASN A 31 5.71 10.91 8.77
CA ASN A 31 5.57 12.32 8.41
C ASN A 31 6.12 13.24 9.52
N SER A 32 7.35 12.97 9.93
CA SER A 32 8.03 13.69 11.01
C SER A 32 9.13 14.61 10.49
N ALA A 33 9.45 15.66 11.26
CA ALA A 33 10.48 16.64 10.91
C ALA A 33 11.66 16.63 11.92
N GLY A 34 12.80 17.20 11.50
CA GLY A 34 13.96 17.43 12.36
C GLY A 34 14.67 16.16 12.84
N ASN A 35 15.09 16.13 14.10
CA ASN A 35 15.80 14.99 14.72
C ASN A 35 14.97 13.70 14.68
N ARG A 36 13.64 13.86 14.68
CA ARG A 36 12.60 12.91 14.27
C ARG A 36 13.05 11.94 13.19
N LYS A 37 13.09 12.55 12.01
CA LYS A 37 13.35 11.95 10.71
C LYS A 37 14.73 11.32 10.65
N LYS A 38 15.76 12.01 11.15
CA LYS A 38 17.15 11.51 11.14
C LYS A 38 17.33 10.18 11.87
N VAL A 39 16.67 10.01 13.02
CA VAL A 39 16.76 8.74 13.78
C VAL A 39 16.07 7.61 13.01
N VAL A 40 14.90 7.88 12.44
CA VAL A 40 14.17 6.88 11.65
C VAL A 40 14.94 6.51 10.37
N GLU A 41 15.50 7.49 9.66
CA GLU A 41 16.39 7.26 8.52
C GLU A 41 17.58 6.37 8.90
N HIS A 42 18.20 6.62 10.06
CA HIS A 42 19.30 5.81 10.55
C HIS A 42 18.89 4.36 10.81
N GLU A 43 17.78 4.12 11.50
CA GLU A 43 17.28 2.76 11.74
C GLU A 43 16.84 2.08 10.43
N LEU A 44 16.23 2.80 9.50
CA LEU A 44 15.91 2.24 8.18
C LEU A 44 17.16 1.80 7.44
N ASN A 45 18.22 2.61 7.46
CA ASN A 45 19.50 2.24 6.86
C ASN A 45 20.12 1.00 7.52
N ARG A 46 19.99 0.87 8.85
CA ARG A 46 20.43 -0.31 9.60
C ARG A 46 19.69 -1.58 9.17
N TYR A 47 18.40 -1.47 8.85
CA TYR A 47 17.55 -2.57 8.40
C TYR A 47 17.36 -2.64 6.87
N ALA A 48 18.21 -1.96 6.09
CA ALA A 48 18.08 -1.81 4.63
C ALA A 48 17.83 -3.13 3.89
N MET A 49 18.55 -4.20 4.22
CA MET A 49 18.37 -5.51 3.60
C MET A 49 16.99 -6.11 3.88
N ARG A 50 16.48 -5.97 5.11
CA ARG A 50 15.14 -6.46 5.47
C ARG A 50 14.06 -5.66 4.76
N ILE A 51 14.25 -4.34 4.66
CA ILE A 51 13.36 -3.44 3.93
C ILE A 51 13.31 -3.79 2.45
N LEU A 52 14.47 -4.02 1.82
CA LEU A 52 14.54 -4.43 0.42
C LEU A 52 13.79 -5.75 0.17
N ILE A 53 13.97 -6.74 1.05
CA ILE A 53 13.22 -8.01 0.98
C ILE A 53 11.72 -7.75 1.11
N SER A 54 11.29 -6.88 2.02
CA SER A 54 9.88 -6.50 2.13
C SER A 54 9.35 -5.80 0.88
N PHE A 55 10.14 -4.95 0.22
CA PHE A 55 9.76 -4.36 -1.07
C PHE A 55 9.62 -5.41 -2.17
N ILE A 56 10.47 -6.45 -2.20
CA ILE A 56 10.31 -7.57 -3.13
C ILE A 56 8.98 -8.30 -2.87
N VAL A 57 8.70 -8.64 -1.60
CA VAL A 57 7.46 -9.31 -1.21
C VAL A 57 6.24 -8.46 -1.61
N ILE A 58 6.26 -7.16 -1.31
CA ILE A 58 5.20 -6.22 -1.70
C ILE A 58 5.01 -6.17 -3.21
N THR A 59 6.10 -6.16 -3.97
CA THR A 59 6.05 -6.09 -5.45
C THR A 59 5.40 -7.36 -6.01
N VAL A 60 5.69 -8.54 -5.44
CA VAL A 60 5.02 -9.81 -5.80
C VAL A 60 3.53 -9.76 -5.46
N ILE A 61 3.17 -9.34 -4.25
CA ILE A 61 1.76 -9.26 -3.83
C ILE A 61 0.99 -8.28 -4.74
N TYR A 62 1.60 -7.13 -5.04
CA TYR A 62 1.02 -6.11 -5.89
C TYR A 62 0.85 -6.59 -7.34
N LEU A 63 1.79 -7.39 -7.85
CA LEU A 63 1.66 -8.04 -9.15
C LEU A 63 0.45 -8.99 -9.19
N ILE A 64 0.28 -9.83 -8.15
CA ILE A 64 -0.87 -10.74 -8.03
C ILE A 64 -2.18 -9.95 -7.99
N LEU A 65 -2.26 -8.90 -7.17
CA LEU A 65 -3.41 -8.00 -7.11
C LEU A 65 -3.72 -7.40 -8.49
N SER A 66 -2.69 -6.93 -9.20
CA SER A 66 -2.84 -6.29 -10.52
C SER A 66 -3.35 -7.25 -11.58
N VAL A 67 -2.87 -8.50 -11.58
CA VAL A 67 -3.40 -9.56 -12.46
C VAL A 67 -4.87 -9.82 -12.15
N PHE A 68 -5.22 -9.91 -10.87
CA PHE A 68 -6.59 -10.18 -10.45
C PHE A 68 -7.57 -9.07 -10.84
N GLU A 69 -7.20 -7.81 -10.59
CA GLU A 69 -7.99 -6.64 -11.00
C GLU A 69 -8.14 -6.54 -12.52
N THR A 70 -7.08 -6.89 -13.26
CA THR A 70 -7.12 -6.93 -14.74
C THR A 70 -8.09 -8.00 -15.24
N ILE A 71 -8.10 -9.18 -14.62
CA ILE A 71 -9.07 -10.25 -14.94
C ILE A 71 -10.50 -9.79 -14.61
N ASN A 72 -10.71 -9.16 -13.46
CA ASN A 72 -12.02 -8.63 -13.09
C ASN A 72 -12.52 -7.56 -14.07
N LEU A 73 -11.63 -6.69 -14.55
CA LEU A 73 -11.95 -5.70 -15.58
C LEU A 73 -12.34 -6.40 -16.90
N ALA A 74 -11.58 -7.41 -17.33
CA ALA A 74 -11.88 -8.17 -18.54
C ALA A 74 -13.24 -8.89 -18.46
N LEU A 75 -13.53 -9.54 -17.32
CA LEU A 75 -14.81 -10.20 -17.06
C LEU A 75 -15.97 -9.20 -17.07
N TYR A 76 -15.78 -8.04 -16.45
CA TYR A 76 -16.79 -6.98 -16.49
C TYR A 76 -17.09 -6.53 -17.92
N LEU A 77 -16.04 -6.29 -18.73
CA LEU A 77 -16.21 -5.88 -20.14
C LEU A 77 -16.86 -6.97 -21.00
N SER A 78 -16.63 -8.26 -20.69
CA SER A 78 -17.26 -9.37 -21.40
C SER A 78 -18.66 -9.75 -20.88
N GLY A 79 -19.22 -8.99 -19.93
CA GLY A 79 -20.52 -9.28 -19.31
C GLY A 79 -20.53 -10.50 -18.38
N GLY A 80 -19.36 -10.97 -17.95
CA GLY A 80 -19.20 -12.06 -16.99
C GLY A 80 -19.30 -11.61 -15.53
N GLY A 81 -19.45 -12.57 -14.61
CA GLY A 81 -19.42 -12.30 -13.16
C GLY A 81 -17.99 -12.02 -12.66
N MET A 82 -17.84 -11.05 -11.75
CA MET A 82 -16.55 -10.73 -11.12
C MET A 82 -16.12 -11.81 -10.12
N ILE A 83 -14.81 -12.00 -9.94
CA ILE A 83 -14.24 -12.93 -8.95
C ILE A 83 -14.05 -12.17 -7.63
N THR A 84 -14.78 -12.53 -6.56
CA THR A 84 -15.11 -11.52 -5.54
C THR A 84 -14.48 -11.60 -4.15
N MET A 85 -14.04 -12.72 -3.56
CA MET A 85 -13.78 -12.70 -2.09
C MET A 85 -12.38 -13.12 -1.61
N LYS A 86 -12.00 -14.40 -1.71
CA LYS A 86 -10.84 -14.93 -0.96
C LYS A 86 -9.47 -14.34 -1.31
N ALA A 87 -9.28 -13.89 -2.55
CA ALA A 87 -7.99 -13.36 -2.99
C ALA A 87 -7.60 -12.07 -2.23
N PHE A 88 -8.57 -11.20 -1.97
CA PHE A 88 -8.32 -9.94 -1.26
C PHE A 88 -7.99 -10.15 0.20
N GLU A 89 -8.60 -11.14 0.85
CA GLU A 89 -8.31 -11.52 2.24
C GLU A 89 -6.85 -11.96 2.38
N VAL A 90 -6.41 -12.83 1.47
CA VAL A 90 -5.01 -13.29 1.41
C VAL A 90 -4.07 -12.12 1.17
N ILE A 91 -4.39 -11.22 0.25
CA ILE A 91 -3.57 -10.02 -0.02
C ILE A 91 -3.50 -9.11 1.22
N ASN A 92 -4.60 -8.94 1.94
CA ASN A 92 -4.66 -8.15 3.15
C ASN A 92 -3.74 -8.73 4.25
N ILE A 93 -3.75 -10.06 4.44
CA ILE A 93 -2.82 -10.76 5.33
C ILE A 93 -1.38 -10.57 4.88
N LEU A 94 -1.11 -10.72 3.59
CA LEU A 94 0.24 -10.58 3.05
C LEU A 94 0.79 -9.14 3.19
N TYR A 95 -0.07 -8.13 3.10
CA TYR A 95 0.29 -6.73 3.35
C TYR A 95 0.46 -6.36 4.83
N LEU A 96 -0.02 -7.17 5.77
CA LEU A 96 0.28 -6.96 7.19
C LEU A 96 1.76 -7.19 7.51
N PHE A 97 2.45 -8.12 6.83
CA PHE A 97 3.87 -8.36 7.07
C PHE A 97 4.75 -7.11 6.89
N PRO A 98 4.72 -6.39 5.75
CA PRO A 98 5.50 -5.17 5.59
C PRO A 98 5.01 -4.03 6.50
N ALA A 99 3.71 -3.96 6.82
CA ALA A 99 3.18 -2.97 7.75
C ALA A 99 3.72 -3.19 9.18
N LEU A 100 3.77 -4.45 9.63
CA LEU A 100 4.35 -4.84 10.92
C LEU A 100 5.86 -4.60 10.96
N LEU A 101 6.59 -4.86 9.86
CA LEU A 101 8.01 -4.53 9.79
C LEU A 101 8.25 -3.02 9.92
N SER A 102 7.50 -2.20 9.19
CA SER A 102 7.59 -0.73 9.28
C SER A 102 7.33 -0.27 10.72
N THR A 103 6.33 -0.85 11.37
CA THR A 103 5.98 -0.59 12.76
C THR A 103 7.13 -0.98 13.70
N TYR A 104 7.70 -2.17 13.52
CA TYR A 104 8.83 -2.66 14.29
C TYR A 104 10.05 -1.73 14.18
N ILE A 105 10.35 -1.20 12.99
CA ILE A 105 11.48 -0.26 12.80
C ILE A 105 11.21 1.08 13.50
N LEU A 106 9.98 1.60 13.40
CA LEU A 106 9.57 2.81 14.12
C LEU A 106 9.70 2.63 15.64
N PHE A 107 9.36 1.44 16.15
CA PHE A 107 9.57 1.11 17.56
C PHE A 107 11.05 0.83 17.89
N ALA A 108 11.86 0.22 17.03
CA ALA A 108 13.28 -0.02 17.29
C ALA A 108 14.07 1.28 17.59
N SER A 109 13.54 2.43 17.14
CA SER A 109 14.03 3.78 17.45
C SER A 109 13.81 4.22 18.92
N HIS A 110 13.33 3.33 19.79
CA HIS A 110 12.74 3.56 21.12
C HIS A 110 13.59 4.17 22.24
N LYS A 111 14.85 4.58 22.02
CA LYS A 111 15.63 5.23 23.10
C LYS A 111 15.00 6.54 23.60
N HIS A 112 13.99 7.08 22.90
CA HIS A 112 13.23 8.26 23.30
C HIS A 112 11.71 8.00 23.26
N PHE A 113 11.06 7.83 24.43
CA PHE A 113 9.60 7.65 24.56
C PHE A 113 8.77 8.75 23.85
N LYS A 114 9.31 9.97 23.68
CA LYS A 114 8.67 11.07 22.91
C LYS A 114 8.42 10.73 21.43
N MET A 115 9.07 9.68 20.91
CA MET A 115 9.01 9.30 19.50
C MET A 115 7.76 8.47 19.15
N LEU A 116 7.02 7.98 20.15
CA LEU A 116 5.88 7.05 20.00
C LEU A 116 4.54 7.73 19.79
N VAL A 117 4.45 8.98 20.23
CA VAL A 117 3.22 9.76 20.09
C VAL A 117 3.20 10.31 18.67
N PRO A 118 2.12 10.10 17.89
CA PRO A 118 1.92 10.79 16.63
C PRO A 118 2.08 12.29 16.86
N GLN A 119 2.90 12.95 16.06
CA GLN A 119 2.96 14.41 16.13
C GLN A 119 1.64 14.96 15.61
N ILE A 120 0.87 15.61 16.49
CA ILE A 120 -0.29 16.41 16.08
C ILE A 120 0.29 17.69 15.44
N ASN A 121 0.72 17.55 14.19
CA ASN A 121 1.15 18.64 13.34
C ASN A 121 0.11 18.84 12.23
N LEU A 122 0.06 20.05 11.67
CA LEU A 122 -0.89 20.39 10.61
C LEU A 122 -0.85 19.37 9.44
N PRO A 123 0.32 18.90 8.96
CA PRO A 123 0.37 17.88 7.91
C PRO A 123 -0.30 16.54 8.26
N ASN A 124 -0.13 16.02 9.48
CA ASN A 124 -0.78 14.78 9.91
C ASN A 124 -2.28 14.96 10.12
N LEU A 125 -2.67 16.12 10.64
CA LEU A 125 -4.08 16.47 10.83
C LEU A 125 -4.77 16.59 9.47
N LEU A 126 -4.12 17.23 8.48
CA LEU A 126 -4.58 17.29 7.09
C LEU A 126 -4.59 15.91 6.42
N LEU A 127 -3.66 15.02 6.73
CA LEU A 127 -3.64 13.67 6.16
C LEU A 127 -4.84 12.85 6.65
N VAL A 128 -5.12 12.86 7.96
CA VAL A 128 -6.25 12.14 8.55
C VAL A 128 -7.58 12.77 8.13
N GLN A 129 -7.70 14.10 8.20
CA GLN A 129 -8.92 14.80 7.78
C GLN A 129 -9.14 14.69 6.26
N GLY A 130 -8.07 14.76 5.47
CA GLY A 130 -8.13 14.62 4.02
C GLY A 130 -8.66 13.25 3.60
N LEU A 131 -8.22 12.17 4.26
CA LEU A 131 -8.78 10.83 4.02
C LEU A 131 -10.27 10.75 4.40
N ALA A 132 -10.67 11.37 5.50
CA ALA A 132 -12.07 11.40 5.93
C ALA A 132 -12.97 12.19 4.95
N VAL A 133 -12.52 13.38 4.54
CA VAL A 133 -13.23 14.23 3.56
C VAL A 133 -13.30 13.55 2.21
N PHE A 134 -12.20 12.95 1.76
CA PHE A 134 -12.16 12.17 0.52
C PHE A 134 -13.19 11.05 0.55
N TRP A 135 -13.24 10.27 1.64
CA TRP A 135 -14.22 9.20 1.79
C TRP A 135 -15.67 9.72 1.81
N MET A 136 -15.95 10.81 2.53
CA MET A 136 -17.28 11.45 2.54
C MET A 136 -17.69 11.92 1.14
N TYR A 137 -16.79 12.55 0.39
CA TYR A 137 -17.06 13.02 -0.96
C TYR A 137 -17.37 11.87 -1.92
N LEU A 138 -16.62 10.75 -1.82
CA LEU A 138 -16.91 9.55 -2.61
C LEU A 138 -18.28 8.96 -2.28
N ASN A 139 -18.74 9.08 -1.03
CA ASN A 139 -20.07 8.63 -0.64
C ASN A 139 -21.18 9.51 -1.25
N VAL A 140 -20.98 10.84 -1.27
CA VAL A 140 -21.90 11.78 -1.93
C VAL A 140 -21.93 11.59 -3.45
N LEU A 141 -20.77 11.45 -4.09
CA LEU A 141 -20.67 11.21 -5.53
C LEU A 141 -21.44 9.93 -5.93
N ARG A 142 -21.39 8.92 -5.06
CA ARG A 142 -22.11 7.67 -5.26
C ARG A 142 -23.63 7.83 -5.06
N SER A 143 -24.09 8.57 -4.06
CA SER A 143 -25.53 8.76 -3.83
C SER A 143 -26.20 9.57 -4.94
N GLU A 144 -25.55 10.63 -5.39
CA GLU A 144 -26.13 11.58 -6.35
C GLU A 144 -25.83 11.22 -7.82
N PHE A 145 -24.70 10.55 -8.11
CA PHE A 145 -24.22 10.33 -9.49
C PHE A 145 -23.78 8.88 -9.77
N THR A 146 -24.58 7.90 -9.36
CA THR A 146 -24.20 6.47 -9.35
C THR A 146 -23.72 5.92 -10.70
N VAL A 147 -24.36 6.28 -11.82
CA VAL A 147 -24.01 5.76 -13.16
C VAL A 147 -22.64 6.30 -13.60
N LEU A 148 -22.46 7.61 -13.53
CA LEU A 148 -21.19 8.28 -13.87
C LEU A 148 -20.05 7.78 -12.97
N ALA A 149 -20.31 7.68 -11.67
CA ALA A 149 -19.34 7.23 -10.69
C ALA A 149 -18.90 5.77 -10.93
N THR A 150 -19.83 4.91 -11.38
CA THR A 150 -19.52 3.52 -11.76
C THR A 150 -18.59 3.48 -12.97
N HIS A 151 -18.88 4.22 -14.04
CA HIS A 151 -18.02 4.27 -15.22
C HIS A 151 -16.62 4.81 -14.92
N ILE A 152 -16.51 5.87 -14.13
CA ILE A 152 -15.22 6.41 -13.68
C ILE A 152 -14.44 5.35 -12.88
N SER A 153 -15.11 4.67 -11.94
CA SER A 153 -14.54 3.61 -11.11
C SER A 153 -13.96 2.47 -11.96
N ILE A 154 -14.68 2.00 -12.98
CA ILE A 154 -14.22 0.93 -13.87
C ILE A 154 -13.05 1.39 -14.76
N ALA A 155 -13.11 2.62 -15.28
CA ALA A 155 -12.02 3.18 -16.07
C ALA A 155 -10.71 3.27 -15.26
N LEU A 156 -10.82 3.59 -13.97
CA LEU A 156 -9.68 3.64 -13.05
C LEU A 156 -9.05 2.27 -12.78
N SER A 157 -9.80 1.17 -12.86
CA SER A 157 -9.22 -0.19 -12.80
C SER A 157 -8.24 -0.48 -13.94
N GLY A 158 -8.29 0.28 -15.04
CA GLY A 158 -7.31 0.20 -16.12
C GLY A 158 -5.87 0.49 -15.69
N VAL A 159 -5.65 1.19 -14.57
CA VAL A 159 -4.32 1.45 -14.01
C VAL A 159 -3.57 0.14 -13.71
N PHE A 160 -4.28 -0.91 -13.28
CA PHE A 160 -3.67 -2.19 -12.92
C PHE A 160 -3.05 -2.94 -14.11
N VAL A 161 -3.48 -2.67 -15.34
CA VAL A 161 -2.85 -3.24 -16.55
C VAL A 161 -1.40 -2.75 -16.66
N VAL A 162 -1.18 -1.45 -16.45
CA VAL A 162 0.16 -0.85 -16.49
C VAL A 162 1.00 -1.31 -15.30
N SER A 163 0.36 -1.50 -14.14
CA SER A 163 1.02 -1.99 -12.93
C SER A 163 1.70 -3.34 -13.10
N ILE A 164 1.14 -4.25 -13.92
CA ILE A 164 1.75 -5.57 -14.18
C ILE A 164 3.15 -5.43 -14.78
N PHE A 165 3.27 -4.65 -15.86
CA PHE A 165 4.55 -4.45 -16.55
C PHE A 165 5.58 -3.76 -15.64
N LEU A 166 5.13 -2.75 -14.88
CA LEU A 166 5.98 -2.02 -13.95
C LEU A 166 6.48 -2.92 -12.81
N ALA A 167 5.59 -3.72 -12.22
CA ALA A 167 5.92 -4.62 -11.12
C ALA A 167 6.91 -5.72 -11.56
N LEU A 168 6.72 -6.32 -12.73
CA LEU A 168 7.67 -7.28 -13.30
C LEU A 168 9.05 -6.67 -13.52
N TYR A 169 9.10 -5.48 -14.12
CA TYR A 169 10.36 -4.78 -14.36
C TYR A 169 11.08 -4.43 -13.06
N LEU A 170 10.35 -3.94 -12.06
CA LEU A 170 10.94 -3.60 -10.77
C LEU A 170 11.40 -4.84 -10.01
N LEU A 171 10.65 -5.94 -10.06
CA LEU A 171 11.05 -7.20 -9.43
C LEU A 171 12.41 -7.66 -9.98
N TYR A 172 12.59 -7.60 -11.30
CA TYR A 172 13.89 -7.86 -11.93
C TYR A 172 15.00 -6.95 -11.37
N LEU A 173 14.76 -5.63 -11.28
CA LEU A 173 15.74 -4.69 -10.74
C LEU A 173 16.07 -4.95 -9.26
N GLN A 174 15.06 -5.18 -8.41
CA GLN A 174 15.24 -5.46 -6.99
C GLN A 174 16.03 -6.75 -6.76
N LEU A 175 15.77 -7.80 -7.54
CA LEU A 175 16.51 -9.07 -7.45
C LEU A 175 17.97 -8.90 -7.89
N ASN A 176 18.22 -8.14 -8.96
CA ASN A 176 19.58 -7.85 -9.40
C ASN A 176 20.35 -7.04 -8.34
N TYR A 177 19.71 -6.00 -7.80
CA TYR A 177 20.27 -5.17 -6.71
C TYR A 177 20.58 -6.00 -5.46
N LEU A 178 19.68 -6.89 -5.05
CA LEU A 178 19.91 -7.83 -3.94
C LEU A 178 21.10 -8.76 -4.22
N GLY A 179 21.25 -9.23 -5.45
CA GLY A 179 22.38 -10.05 -5.89
C GLY A 179 23.72 -9.31 -5.77
N LEU A 180 23.76 -8.04 -6.16
CA LEU A 180 24.95 -7.19 -6.06
C LEU A 180 25.30 -6.87 -4.60
N LEU A 181 24.30 -6.61 -3.75
CA LEU A 181 24.50 -6.38 -2.32
C LEU A 181 25.11 -7.61 -1.64
N LYS A 182 24.60 -8.81 -1.93
CA LYS A 182 25.14 -10.07 -1.38
C LYS A 182 26.59 -10.34 -1.77
N ARG A 183 27.03 -9.83 -2.93
CA ARG A 183 28.39 -9.97 -3.44
C ARG A 183 29.32 -8.84 -2.99
N GLY A 184 28.82 -7.83 -2.26
CA GLY A 184 29.61 -6.70 -1.76
C GLY A 184 30.00 -5.67 -2.82
N HIS A 185 29.31 -5.62 -3.97
CA HIS A 185 29.69 -4.75 -5.09
C HIS A 185 29.14 -3.31 -5.02
N LEU A 186 28.36 -2.97 -3.98
CA LEU A 186 27.66 -1.68 -3.88
C LEU A 186 28.24 -0.82 -2.74
N LEU A 187 28.55 0.43 -3.07
CA LEU A 187 29.16 1.42 -2.17
C LEU A 187 28.16 2.43 -1.58
N GLU A 188 27.00 2.66 -2.22
CA GLU A 188 25.99 3.64 -1.78
C GLU A 188 24.68 3.00 -1.31
N ASN A 189 24.19 3.47 -0.17
CA ASN A 189 22.94 3.00 0.44
C ASN A 189 21.76 3.83 -0.09
N ILE A 190 20.68 3.16 -0.53
CA ILE A 190 19.44 3.82 -0.95
C ILE A 190 18.76 4.39 0.30
N ASP A 191 18.36 5.67 0.26
CA ASP A 191 17.49 6.22 1.30
C ASP A 191 16.07 5.64 1.18
N PHE A 192 15.71 4.75 2.11
CA PHE A 192 14.42 4.06 2.12
C PHE A 192 13.28 4.88 2.73
N TYR A 193 13.57 5.98 3.42
CA TYR A 193 12.57 6.77 4.14
C TYR A 193 11.40 7.26 3.25
N PRO A 194 11.64 7.94 2.11
CA PRO A 194 10.55 8.43 1.27
C PRO A 194 9.71 7.28 0.68
N PHE A 195 10.32 6.12 0.41
CA PHE A 195 9.63 4.97 -0.15
C PHE A 195 8.73 4.29 0.89
N ILE A 196 9.22 4.14 2.13
CA ILE A 196 8.46 3.55 3.23
C ILE A 196 7.27 4.43 3.63
N PHE A 197 7.42 5.75 3.58
CA PHE A 197 6.30 6.69 3.76
C PHE A 197 5.20 6.49 2.71
N LYS A 198 5.55 6.56 1.42
CA LYS A 198 4.57 6.44 0.32
C LYS A 198 3.93 5.05 0.27
N LEU A 199 4.71 4.02 0.59
CA LEU A 199 4.21 2.65 0.73
C LEU A 199 3.14 2.54 1.82
N ASN A 200 3.38 3.07 3.03
CA ASN A 200 2.38 3.01 4.10
C ASN A 200 1.11 3.77 3.71
N LEU A 201 1.22 4.92 3.04
CA LEU A 201 0.06 5.65 2.52
C LEU A 201 -0.74 4.81 1.50
N ALA A 202 -0.05 4.11 0.59
CA ALA A 202 -0.68 3.23 -0.37
C ALA A 202 -1.39 2.05 0.31
N LEU A 203 -0.76 1.44 1.32
CA LEU A 203 -1.37 0.36 2.10
C LEU A 203 -2.56 0.83 2.94
N THR A 204 -2.55 2.09 3.42
CA THR A 204 -3.70 2.70 4.08
C THR A 204 -4.91 2.76 3.15
N LEU A 205 -4.73 3.23 1.90
CA LEU A 205 -5.81 3.25 0.91
C LEU A 205 -6.36 1.85 0.63
N PHE A 206 -5.49 0.84 0.53
CA PHE A 206 -5.92 -0.55 0.37
C PHE A 206 -6.71 -1.04 1.59
N GLY A 207 -6.24 -0.80 2.81
CA GLY A 207 -6.94 -1.17 4.04
C GLY A 207 -8.33 -0.54 4.13
N PHE A 208 -8.47 0.74 3.78
CA PHE A 208 -9.78 1.42 3.74
C PHE A 208 -10.68 0.90 2.61
N ALA A 209 -10.12 0.51 1.46
CA ALA A 209 -10.88 -0.14 0.40
C ALA A 209 -11.48 -1.47 0.89
N MET A 210 -10.68 -2.27 1.59
CA MET A 210 -11.13 -3.55 2.17
C MET A 210 -12.15 -3.33 3.29
N LEU A 211 -11.94 -2.35 4.16
CA LEU A 211 -12.88 -2.00 5.21
C LEU A 211 -14.24 -1.58 4.65
N SER A 212 -14.25 -0.75 3.60
CA SER A 212 -15.48 -0.32 2.92
C SER A 212 -16.18 -1.49 2.22
N LYS A 213 -15.40 -2.43 1.67
CA LYS A 213 -15.93 -3.65 1.05
C LYS A 213 -16.69 -4.53 2.06
N VAL A 214 -16.10 -4.79 3.22
CA VAL A 214 -16.66 -5.67 4.26
C VAL A 214 -17.84 -5.03 4.98
N THR A 215 -17.78 -3.72 5.26
CA THR A 215 -18.81 -3.03 6.06
C THR A 215 -20.01 -2.56 5.25
N GLN A 216 -19.83 -2.22 3.97
CA GLN A 216 -20.88 -1.60 3.15
C GLN A 216 -21.30 -2.44 1.94
N GLY A 217 -20.86 -3.70 1.84
CA GLY A 217 -21.34 -4.64 0.82
C GLY A 217 -20.97 -4.27 -0.62
N CYS A 218 -19.72 -3.84 -0.83
CA CYS A 218 -19.12 -3.53 -2.14
C CYS A 218 -19.91 -2.53 -3.00
N ILE A 219 -19.85 -1.28 -2.61
CA ILE A 219 -20.19 -0.15 -3.46
C ILE A 219 -19.02 0.02 -4.45
N ILE A 220 -19.18 -0.51 -5.66
CA ILE A 220 -18.18 -0.56 -6.75
C ILE A 220 -17.40 0.76 -6.89
N VAL A 221 -18.05 1.90 -6.64
CA VAL A 221 -17.43 3.24 -6.74
C VAL A 221 -16.34 3.47 -5.69
N ILE A 222 -16.66 3.37 -4.39
CA ILE A 222 -15.76 3.80 -3.31
C ILE A 222 -14.54 2.87 -3.25
N CYS A 223 -14.76 1.56 -3.28
CA CYS A 223 -13.70 0.57 -3.19
C CYS A 223 -12.72 0.68 -4.36
N ASN A 224 -13.22 0.77 -5.60
CA ASN A 224 -12.35 0.82 -6.77
C ASN A 224 -11.60 2.14 -6.87
N ILE A 225 -12.18 3.27 -6.46
CA ILE A 225 -11.44 4.54 -6.42
C ILE A 225 -10.31 4.47 -5.39
N MET A 226 -10.54 3.86 -4.21
CA MET A 226 -9.48 3.64 -3.23
C MET A 226 -8.42 2.64 -3.71
N LEU A 227 -8.81 1.56 -4.39
CA LEU A 227 -7.90 0.61 -5.02
C LEU A 227 -7.07 1.24 -6.14
N ALA A 228 -7.68 2.12 -6.94
CA ALA A 228 -6.97 2.89 -7.96
C ALA A 228 -5.99 3.89 -7.32
N GLY A 229 -6.40 4.58 -6.26
CA GLY A 229 -5.49 5.44 -5.48
C GLY A 229 -4.30 4.67 -4.90
N HIS A 230 -4.56 3.48 -4.34
CA HIS A 230 -3.51 2.54 -3.93
C HIS A 230 -2.58 2.20 -5.09
N ALA A 231 -3.13 1.84 -6.26
CA ALA A 231 -2.34 1.47 -7.43
C ALA A 231 -1.47 2.62 -7.95
N ILE A 232 -2.00 3.83 -8.00
CA ILE A 232 -1.25 5.02 -8.43
C ILE A 232 -0.07 5.28 -7.49
N LEU A 233 -0.31 5.27 -6.18
CA LEU A 233 0.75 5.48 -5.20
C LEU A 233 1.79 4.35 -5.20
N MET A 234 1.35 3.09 -5.34
CA MET A 234 2.27 1.96 -5.48
C MET A 234 3.11 2.07 -6.74
N ASN A 235 2.51 2.32 -7.90
CA ASN A 235 3.24 2.49 -9.15
C ASN A 235 4.28 3.61 -9.05
N HIS A 236 3.90 4.75 -8.47
CA HIS A 236 4.83 5.85 -8.26
C HIS A 236 6.00 5.46 -7.35
N THR A 237 5.69 4.87 -6.19
CA THR A 237 6.69 4.44 -5.19
C THR A 237 7.66 3.41 -5.77
N LEU A 238 7.12 2.40 -6.44
CA LEU A 238 7.87 1.33 -7.10
C LEU A 238 8.73 1.89 -8.25
N SER A 239 8.19 2.82 -9.06
CA SER A 239 8.95 3.47 -10.13
C SER A 239 10.12 4.28 -9.60
N GLU A 240 9.93 5.09 -8.56
CA GLU A 240 11.02 5.87 -7.95
C GLU A 240 12.08 4.97 -7.31
N LEU A 241 11.67 3.91 -6.61
CA LEU A 241 12.59 2.91 -6.08
C LEU A 241 13.39 2.25 -7.22
N GLY A 242 12.73 1.90 -8.33
CA GLY A 242 13.37 1.37 -9.51
C GLY A 242 14.40 2.33 -10.10
N ARG A 243 14.08 3.62 -10.21
CA ARG A 243 15.03 4.65 -10.66
C ARG A 243 16.24 4.76 -9.72
N ALA A 244 16.02 4.73 -8.41
CA ALA A 244 17.10 4.76 -7.42
C ALA A 244 18.01 3.53 -7.55
N ILE A 245 17.42 2.33 -7.70
CA ILE A 245 18.15 1.09 -7.94
C ILE A 245 18.95 1.15 -9.24
N LYS A 246 18.32 1.56 -10.36
CA LYS A 246 18.99 1.67 -11.68
C LYS A 246 20.22 2.57 -11.63
N ARG A 247 20.10 3.72 -10.96
CA ARG A 247 21.22 4.66 -10.75
C ARG A 247 22.36 3.98 -9.98
N ASN A 248 22.04 3.29 -8.89
CA ASN A 248 23.07 2.65 -8.05
C ASN A 248 23.76 1.46 -8.74
N ILE A 249 23.08 0.75 -9.65
CA ILE A 249 23.68 -0.36 -10.42
C ILE A 249 24.34 0.09 -11.73
N GLY A 250 24.33 1.39 -12.05
CA GLY A 250 24.91 1.93 -13.28
C GLY A 250 24.15 1.58 -14.57
N MET A 251 22.88 1.15 -14.48
CA MET A 251 22.04 0.91 -15.64
C MET A 251 21.38 2.21 -16.10
N LYS A 252 21.59 2.58 -17.38
CA LYS A 252 20.87 3.69 -18.02
C LYS A 252 19.38 3.35 -18.20
#